data_AF-A0A1F6NZF5-F1
#
_entry.id   AF-A0A1F6NZF5-F1
#
_cell.length_a   1.000
_cell.length_b   1.000
_cell.length_c   1.000
_cell.angle_alpha   90.00
_cell.angle_beta   90.00
_cell.angle_gamma   90.00
#
_symmetry.space_group_name_H-M   'P 1'
#
loop_
_entity.id
_entity.type
_entity.pdbx_description
1 polymer ?
#
loop_
_entity_poly.entity_id
_entity_poly.type
_entity_poly.pdbx_seq_one_letter_code
_entity_poly.pdbx_strand_id
1 'polypeptide(L)'
;MNRNNEKFYLAQKLRKSGQSYNEINRRTGVAKSTLSGWLKDVELSQEQKEILKNKHKKGLELARVHAAKANRELTRKKFLVATSNAKKIVKDLGGLINKKSLMKLFLAGLYLGDGAKDKSFVCLANSDPQICRAFVILLRKSYQIDESKFRCHLHVRADQNIETLIKYWSTTLKIKPKQFHKTQIDKRTVGTASWEHYRGVCAIYYYDAKIQKEILSLGRVSLESLLDEDN
;
A
#
# COMPACT_ATOMS: atom_id res chain seq x y z
N MET A 1 49.54 36.14 19.17
CA MET A 1 48.85 36.08 17.86
C MET A 1 47.37 35.83 18.09
N ASN A 2 46.50 36.57 17.39
CA ASN A 2 45.06 36.53 17.59
C ASN A 2 44.49 35.20 17.05
N ARG A 3 43.78 34.41 17.87
CA ARG A 3 43.25 33.07 17.50
C ARG A 3 42.41 33.07 16.20
N ASN A 4 41.80 34.20 15.86
CA ASN A 4 41.06 34.36 14.61
C ASN A 4 41.96 34.39 13.35
N ASN A 5 43.18 34.91 13.46
CA ASN A 5 44.11 34.95 12.32
C ASN A 5 44.63 33.56 11.97
N GLU A 6 44.97 32.74 12.96
CA GLU A 6 45.41 31.35 12.72
C GLU A 6 44.33 30.51 12.03
N LYS A 7 43.08 30.62 12.49
CA LYS A 7 41.94 29.95 11.87
C LYS A 7 41.67 30.43 10.45
N PHE A 8 41.85 31.73 10.18
CA PHE A 8 41.73 32.30 8.84
C PHE A 8 42.78 31.74 7.89
N TYR A 9 44.07 31.78 8.26
CA TYR A 9 45.14 31.25 7.41
C TYR A 9 44.97 29.75 7.15
N LEU A 10 44.59 28.98 8.17
CA LEU A 10 44.29 27.57 8.02
C LEU A 10 43.11 27.33 7.07
N ALA A 11 42.02 28.09 7.22
CA ALA A 11 40.86 27.99 6.34
C ALA A 11 41.21 28.31 4.88
N GLN A 12 42.03 29.35 4.65
CA GLN A 12 42.47 29.73 3.30
C GLN A 12 43.34 28.63 2.66
N LYS A 13 44.29 28.06 3.42
CA LYS A 13 45.12 26.94 2.96
C LYS A 13 44.28 25.72 2.60
N LEU A 14 43.34 25.35 3.46
CA LEU A 14 42.43 24.23 3.22
C LEU A 14 41.55 24.48 1.99
N ARG A 15 41.06 25.71 1.79
CA ARG A 15 40.25 26.06 0.61
C ARG A 15 41.05 25.96 -0.68
N LYS A 16 42.25 26.53 -0.72
CA LYS A 16 43.17 26.45 -1.88
C LYS A 16 43.51 25.00 -2.27
N SER A 17 43.55 24.08 -1.29
CA SER A 17 43.69 22.64 -1.54
C SER A 17 42.42 21.93 -2.06
N GLY A 18 41.34 22.67 -2.36
CA GLY A 18 40.11 22.13 -2.93
C GLY A 18 39.09 21.61 -1.92
N GLN A 19 39.23 21.92 -0.63
CA GLN A 19 38.26 21.49 0.39
C GLN A 19 36.98 22.34 0.36
N SER A 20 35.85 21.69 0.64
CA SER A 20 34.54 22.33 0.82
C SER A 20 34.46 23.10 2.14
N TYR A 21 33.54 24.06 2.22
CA TYR A 21 33.29 24.78 3.49
C TYR A 21 32.85 23.84 4.62
N ASN A 22 32.21 22.71 4.33
CA ASN A 22 31.87 21.70 5.33
C ASN A 22 33.12 20.99 5.88
N GLU A 23 34.08 20.65 5.02
CA GLU A 23 35.35 20.04 5.42
C GLU A 23 36.20 21.03 6.24
N ILE A 24 36.25 22.30 5.82
CA ILE A 24 36.98 23.36 6.52
C ILE A 24 36.34 23.65 7.88
N ASN A 25 35.01 23.76 7.94
CA ASN A 25 34.28 23.95 9.19
C ASN A 25 34.58 22.82 10.19
N ARG A 26 34.54 21.55 9.76
CA ARG A 26 34.87 20.41 10.63
C ARG A 26 36.30 20.45 11.18
N ARG A 27 37.26 20.99 10.41
CA ARG A 27 38.68 21.06 10.82
C ARG A 27 39.01 22.28 11.66
N THR A 28 38.33 23.41 11.45
CA THR A 28 38.67 24.70 12.07
C THR A 28 37.69 25.13 13.17
N GLY A 29 36.49 24.54 13.19
CA GLY A 29 35.37 24.96 14.03
C GLY A 29 34.76 26.31 13.63
N VAL A 30 35.22 26.95 12.54
CA VAL A 30 34.71 28.26 12.09
C VAL A 30 33.36 28.10 11.42
N ALA A 31 32.39 28.93 11.80
CA ALA A 31 31.05 28.93 11.22
C ALA A 31 31.08 29.13 9.69
N LYS A 32 30.17 28.47 8.97
CA LYS A 32 30.14 28.51 7.50
C LYS A 32 29.85 29.91 6.94
N SER A 33 29.04 30.70 7.65
CA SER A 33 28.77 32.11 7.32
C SER A 33 30.07 32.92 7.32
N THR A 34 30.91 32.73 8.34
CA THR A 34 32.23 33.36 8.45
C THR A 34 33.18 32.87 7.35
N LEU A 35 33.23 31.55 7.09
CA LEU A 35 34.05 30.98 6.02
C LEU A 35 33.66 31.53 4.63
N SER A 36 32.35 31.73 4.39
CA SER A 36 31.86 32.31 3.14
C SER A 36 32.38 33.73 2.92
N GLY A 37 32.43 34.55 3.98
CA GLY A 37 33.01 35.89 3.91
C GLY A 37 34.52 35.88 3.72
N TRP A 38 35.23 35.01 4.45
CA TRP A 38 36.69 34.91 4.44
C TRP A 38 37.28 34.35 3.15
N LEU A 39 36.55 33.46 2.48
CA LEU A 39 37.06 32.66 1.37
C LEU A 39 36.42 33.02 0.03
N LYS A 40 35.64 34.10 -0.04
CA LYS A 40 34.92 34.53 -1.24
C LYS A 40 35.82 34.74 -2.46
N ASP A 41 37.04 35.25 -2.23
CA ASP A 41 38.00 35.60 -3.28
C ASP A 41 38.97 34.44 -3.62
N VAL A 42 38.78 33.26 -3.01
CA VAL A 42 39.62 32.08 -3.29
C VAL A 42 39.08 31.33 -4.50
N GLU A 43 39.74 31.47 -5.64
CA GLU A 43 39.41 30.72 -6.86
C GLU A 43 39.83 29.25 -6.76
N LEU A 44 38.96 28.37 -7.27
CA LEU A 44 39.22 26.94 -7.41
C LEU A 44 39.40 26.58 -8.88
N SER A 45 40.28 25.60 -9.15
CA SER A 45 40.43 25.05 -10.49
C SER A 45 39.16 24.31 -10.95
N GLN A 46 39.01 24.13 -12.25
CA GLN A 46 37.87 23.39 -12.81
C GLN A 46 37.82 21.94 -12.30
N GLU A 47 38.99 21.30 -12.16
CA GLU A 47 39.12 19.95 -11.59
C GLU A 47 38.63 19.91 -10.14
N GLN A 48 39.04 20.87 -9.30
CA GLN A 48 38.60 20.95 -7.90
C GLN A 48 37.09 21.18 -7.80
N LYS A 49 36.51 22.01 -8.68
CA LYS A 49 35.06 22.22 -8.76
C LYS A 49 34.32 20.92 -9.09
N GLU A 50 34.80 20.15 -10.07
CA GLU A 50 34.21 18.86 -10.45
C GLU A 50 34.34 17.80 -9.34
N ILE A 51 35.49 17.73 -8.65
CA ILE A 51 35.67 16.85 -7.48
C ILE A 51 34.63 17.18 -6.40
N LEU A 52 34.44 18.46 -6.08
CA LEU A 52 33.47 18.90 -5.08
C LEU A 52 32.03 18.61 -5.50
N LYS A 53 31.69 18.83 -6.78
CA LYS A 53 30.38 18.49 -7.35
C LYS A 53 30.10 16.99 -7.25
N ASN A 54 31.07 16.14 -7.60
CA ASN A 54 30.96 14.69 -7.50
C ASN A 54 30.83 14.21 -6.05
N LYS A 55 31.60 14.79 -5.11
CA LYS A 55 31.44 14.54 -3.67
C LYS A 55 30.04 14.92 -3.18
N HIS A 56 29.53 16.08 -3.60
CA HIS A 56 28.19 16.54 -3.24
C HIS A 56 27.11 15.58 -3.79
N LYS A 57 27.20 15.19 -5.06
CA LYS A 57 26.29 14.22 -5.69
C LYS A 57 26.29 12.89 -4.93
N LYS A 58 27.47 12.32 -4.63
CA LYS A 58 27.58 11.08 -3.85
C LYS A 58 26.97 11.22 -2.44
N GLY A 59 27.22 12.35 -1.78
CA GLY A 59 26.63 12.65 -0.47
C GLY A 59 25.10 12.74 -0.52
N LEU A 60 24.54 13.33 -1.57
CA LEU A 60 23.09 13.42 -1.77
C LEU A 60 22.47 12.04 -2.01
N GLU A 61 23.09 11.19 -2.84
CA GLU A 61 22.63 9.82 -3.07
C GLU A 61 22.61 8.99 -1.77
N LEU A 62 23.67 9.07 -0.97
CA LEU A 62 23.71 8.43 0.35
C LEU A 62 22.61 8.98 1.27
N ALA A 63 22.45 10.31 1.35
CA ALA A 63 21.42 10.93 2.16
C ALA A 63 20.01 10.48 1.76
N ARG A 64 19.73 10.34 0.45
CA ARG A 64 18.46 9.83 -0.07
C ARG A 64 18.20 8.39 0.38
N VAL A 65 19.22 7.52 0.29
CA VAL A 65 19.11 6.12 0.76
C VAL A 65 18.81 6.07 2.26
N HIS A 66 19.52 6.88 3.07
CA HIS A 66 19.28 6.96 4.51
C HIS A 66 17.89 7.50 4.85
N ALA A 67 17.45 8.57 4.19
CA ALA A 67 16.11 9.12 4.36
C ALA A 67 15.02 8.11 3.98
N ALA A 68 15.18 7.40 2.85
CA ALA A 68 14.25 6.35 2.44
C ALA A 68 14.20 5.20 3.47
N LYS A 69 15.34 4.80 4.04
CA LYS A 69 15.38 3.81 5.13
C LYS A 69 14.67 4.31 6.39
N ALA A 70 14.94 5.55 6.82
CA ALA A 70 14.29 6.15 7.98
C ALA A 70 12.77 6.26 7.80
N ASN A 71 12.32 6.69 6.61
CA ASN A 71 10.92 6.75 6.26
C ASN A 71 10.25 5.37 6.26
N ARG A 72 10.91 4.34 5.71
CA ARG A 72 10.41 2.96 5.76
C ARG A 72 10.23 2.46 7.19
N GLU A 73 11.21 2.70 8.07
CA GLU A 73 11.08 2.33 9.49
C GLU A 73 9.97 3.10 10.21
N LEU A 74 9.83 4.39 9.92
CA LEU A 74 8.75 5.20 10.50
C LEU A 74 7.38 4.68 10.05
N THR A 75 7.21 4.39 8.76
CA THR A 75 5.98 3.79 8.21
C THR A 75 5.73 2.41 8.83
N ARG A 76 6.76 1.58 9.01
CA ARG A 76 6.66 0.28 9.67
C ARG A 76 6.15 0.42 11.11
N LYS A 77 6.71 1.36 11.88
CA LYS A 77 6.25 1.64 13.25
C LYS A 77 4.79 2.09 13.29
N LYS A 78 4.40 3.02 12.41
CA LYS A 78 2.99 3.46 12.28
C LYS A 78 2.06 2.29 11.98
N PHE A 79 2.45 1.42 11.05
CA PHE A 79 1.67 0.24 10.68
C PHE A 79 1.54 -0.76 11.84
N LEU A 80 2.60 -0.97 12.63
CA LEU A 80 2.55 -1.83 13.81
C LEU A 80 1.57 -1.31 14.87
N VAL A 81 1.59 0.00 15.14
CA VAL A 81 0.64 0.64 16.07
C VAL A 81 -0.80 0.48 15.56
N ALA A 82 -1.06 0.78 14.29
CA ALA A 82 -2.38 0.63 13.68
C ALA A 82 -2.86 -0.84 13.74
N THR A 83 -1.98 -1.79 13.45
CA THR A 83 -2.29 -3.23 13.53
C THR A 83 -2.60 -3.66 14.96
N SER A 84 -1.86 -3.16 15.95
CA SER A 84 -2.10 -3.44 17.36
C SER A 84 -3.47 -2.92 17.80
N ASN A 85 -3.82 -1.69 17.42
CA ASN A 85 -5.11 -1.09 17.72
C ASN A 85 -6.26 -1.88 17.07
N ALA A 86 -6.11 -2.25 15.79
CA ALA A 86 -7.09 -3.09 15.10
C ALA A 86 -7.28 -4.46 15.76
N LYS A 87 -6.18 -5.11 16.18
CA LYS A 87 -6.25 -6.38 16.93
C LYS A 87 -6.97 -6.23 18.26
N LYS A 88 -6.78 -5.12 18.96
CA LYS A 88 -7.49 -4.82 20.20
C LYS A 88 -8.99 -4.72 19.97
N ILE A 89 -9.44 -3.96 18.96
CA ILE A 89 -10.87 -3.84 18.61
C ILE A 89 -11.48 -5.23 18.32
N VAL A 90 -10.82 -6.04 17.50
CA VAL A 90 -11.31 -7.39 17.19
C VAL A 90 -11.35 -8.29 18.43
N LYS A 91 -10.37 -8.18 19.32
CA LYS A 91 -10.34 -8.91 20.60
C LYS A 91 -11.49 -8.47 21.51
N ASP A 92 -11.74 -7.17 21.59
CA ASP A 92 -12.78 -6.58 22.45
C ASP A 92 -14.19 -6.98 21.97
N LEU A 93 -14.39 -7.12 20.64
CA LEU A 93 -15.61 -7.72 20.08
C LEU A 93 -15.79 -9.19 20.51
N GLY A 94 -14.70 -9.92 20.76
CA GLY A 94 -14.71 -11.29 21.27
C GLY A 94 -15.62 -12.22 20.45
N GLY A 95 -16.51 -12.95 21.13
CA GLY A 95 -17.47 -13.85 20.48
C GLY A 95 -18.54 -13.15 19.63
N LEU A 96 -18.73 -11.83 19.77
CA LEU A 96 -19.73 -11.07 19.01
C LEU A 96 -19.45 -11.12 17.51
N ILE A 97 -18.18 -11.17 17.11
CA ILE A 97 -17.78 -11.31 15.69
C ILE A 97 -18.39 -12.56 15.04
N ASN A 98 -18.77 -13.55 15.84
CA ASN A 98 -19.40 -14.78 15.37
C ASN A 98 -20.94 -14.74 15.37
N LYS A 99 -21.56 -13.67 15.90
CA LYS A 99 -23.02 -13.52 15.86
C LYS A 99 -23.47 -13.33 14.41
N LYS A 100 -24.48 -14.11 14.00
CA LYS A 100 -25.03 -14.10 12.64
C LYS A 100 -25.49 -12.72 12.19
N SER A 101 -26.09 -11.93 13.10
CA SER A 101 -26.50 -10.54 12.81
C SER A 101 -25.30 -9.64 12.49
N LEU A 102 -24.22 -9.72 13.28
CA LEU A 102 -23.01 -8.95 13.02
C LEU A 102 -22.31 -9.39 11.73
N MET A 103 -22.30 -10.69 11.41
CA MET A 103 -21.80 -11.19 10.12
C MET A 103 -22.62 -10.67 8.93
N LYS A 104 -23.95 -10.60 9.06
CA LYS A 104 -24.82 -10.01 8.04
C LYS A 104 -24.54 -8.52 7.84
N LEU A 105 -24.34 -7.77 8.93
CA LEU A 105 -23.95 -6.36 8.86
C LEU A 105 -22.58 -6.20 8.18
N PHE A 106 -21.60 -7.02 8.54
CA PHE A 106 -20.28 -6.97 7.92
C PHE A 106 -20.34 -7.33 6.43
N LEU A 107 -21.13 -8.33 6.06
CA LEU A 107 -21.41 -8.68 4.67
C LEU A 107 -22.06 -7.51 3.91
N ALA A 108 -23.05 -6.85 4.51
CA ALA A 108 -23.71 -5.69 3.91
C ALA A 108 -22.74 -4.53 3.70
N GLY A 109 -21.91 -4.20 4.69
CA GLY A 109 -20.87 -3.17 4.56
C GLY A 109 -19.88 -3.49 3.44
N LEU A 110 -19.38 -4.74 3.39
CA LEU A 110 -18.50 -5.18 2.31
C LEU A 110 -19.19 -5.10 0.94
N TYR A 111 -20.47 -5.46 0.87
CA TYR A 111 -21.26 -5.45 -0.37
C TYR A 111 -21.59 -4.03 -0.84
N LEU A 112 -21.82 -3.09 0.08
CA LEU A 112 -22.02 -1.68 -0.26
C LEU A 112 -20.75 -1.06 -0.84
N GLY A 113 -19.56 -1.45 -0.38
CA GLY A 113 -18.29 -1.07 -0.99
C GLY A 113 -18.10 -1.69 -2.38
N ASP A 114 -17.88 -3.01 -2.41
CA ASP A 114 -17.34 -3.73 -3.59
C ASP A 114 -18.39 -4.58 -4.34
N GLY A 115 -19.63 -4.63 -3.84
CA GLY A 115 -20.70 -5.41 -4.44
C GLY A 115 -21.42 -4.72 -5.60
N ALA A 116 -21.92 -5.53 -6.54
CA ALA A 116 -22.75 -5.09 -7.66
C ALA A 116 -24.20 -4.86 -7.19
N LYS A 117 -24.64 -3.60 -7.22
CA LYS A 117 -25.90 -3.18 -6.59
C LYS A 117 -27.10 -3.33 -7.53
N ASP A 118 -26.89 -3.16 -8.83
CA ASP A 118 -27.96 -3.10 -9.85
C ASP A 118 -28.20 -4.43 -10.58
N LYS A 119 -27.98 -5.55 -9.88
CA LYS A 119 -28.21 -6.90 -10.40
C LYS A 119 -29.40 -7.56 -9.70
N SER A 120 -29.78 -8.76 -10.14
CA SER A 120 -30.77 -9.63 -9.48
C SER A 120 -30.11 -10.87 -8.85
N PHE A 121 -28.84 -10.74 -8.47
CA PHE A 121 -28.02 -11.76 -7.86
C PHE A 121 -26.91 -11.09 -7.05
N VAL A 122 -26.34 -11.81 -6.09
CA VAL A 122 -25.21 -11.31 -5.31
C VAL A 122 -23.95 -11.40 -6.14
N CYS A 123 -23.22 -10.30 -6.31
CA CYS A 123 -21.94 -10.31 -7.01
C CYS A 123 -20.92 -9.37 -6.37
N LEU A 124 -19.69 -9.84 -6.21
CA LEU A 124 -18.55 -9.05 -5.75
C LEU A 124 -17.31 -9.44 -6.57
N ALA A 125 -16.54 -8.46 -7.03
CA ALA A 125 -15.32 -8.70 -7.79
C ALA A 125 -14.14 -7.98 -7.15
N ASN A 126 -13.09 -8.72 -6.79
CA ASN A 126 -11.88 -8.13 -6.20
C ASN A 126 -10.64 -8.94 -6.59
N SER A 127 -9.47 -8.29 -6.65
CA SER A 127 -8.18 -8.96 -6.84
C SER A 127 -7.55 -9.45 -5.55
N ASP A 128 -7.97 -8.95 -4.39
CA ASP A 128 -7.50 -9.39 -3.08
C ASP A 128 -8.17 -10.73 -2.69
N PRO A 129 -7.38 -11.82 -2.56
CA PRO A 129 -7.92 -13.12 -2.18
C PRO A 129 -8.56 -13.16 -0.80
N GLN A 130 -8.11 -12.31 0.14
CA GLN A 130 -8.67 -12.24 1.49
C GLN A 130 -10.07 -11.63 1.48
N ILE A 131 -10.29 -10.57 0.70
CA ILE A 131 -11.60 -9.94 0.54
C ILE A 131 -12.59 -10.92 -0.10
N CYS A 132 -12.20 -11.54 -1.21
CA CYS A 132 -12.99 -12.56 -1.90
C CYS A 132 -13.34 -13.74 -0.98
N ARG A 133 -12.37 -14.24 -0.20
CA ARG A 133 -12.59 -15.33 0.75
C ARG A 133 -13.49 -14.91 1.91
N ALA A 134 -13.32 -13.71 2.45
CA ALA A 134 -14.18 -13.16 3.50
C ALA A 134 -15.63 -13.05 3.01
N PHE A 135 -15.85 -12.54 1.79
CA PHE A 135 -17.17 -12.46 1.17
C PHE A 135 -17.87 -13.82 1.09
N VAL A 136 -17.20 -14.86 0.59
CA VAL A 136 -17.79 -16.21 0.48
C VAL A 136 -18.06 -16.81 1.87
N ILE A 137 -17.15 -16.64 2.84
CA ILE A 137 -17.35 -17.12 4.21
C ILE A 137 -18.55 -16.42 4.86
N LEU A 138 -18.65 -15.10 4.70
CA LEU A 138 -19.74 -14.30 5.25
C LEU A 138 -21.08 -14.72 4.65
N LEU A 139 -21.16 -14.98 3.33
CA LEU A 139 -22.37 -15.53 2.71
C LEU A 139 -22.77 -16.88 3.33
N ARG A 140 -21.82 -17.83 3.40
CA ARG A 140 -22.04 -19.17 3.96
C ARG A 140 -22.45 -19.17 5.43
N LYS A 141 -21.95 -18.21 6.22
CA LYS A 141 -22.31 -18.09 7.64
C LYS A 141 -23.57 -17.28 7.88
N SER A 142 -23.91 -16.37 6.97
CA SER A 142 -25.08 -15.48 7.09
C SER A 142 -26.37 -16.12 6.58
N TYR A 143 -26.28 -17.03 5.62
CA TYR A 143 -27.43 -17.63 4.94
C TYR A 143 -27.29 -19.14 4.82
N GLN A 144 -28.42 -19.83 4.62
CA GLN A 144 -28.40 -21.21 4.15
C GLN A 144 -28.14 -21.18 2.65
N ILE A 145 -26.93 -21.61 2.27
CA ILE A 145 -26.42 -21.47 0.90
C ILE A 145 -26.57 -22.79 0.14
N ASP A 146 -27.02 -22.70 -1.10
CA ASP A 146 -26.89 -23.77 -2.08
C ASP A 146 -25.59 -23.58 -2.85
N GLU A 147 -24.58 -24.41 -2.53
CA GLU A 147 -23.24 -24.34 -3.14
C GLU A 147 -23.28 -24.45 -4.68
N SER A 148 -24.32 -25.05 -5.24
CA SER A 148 -24.48 -25.18 -6.70
C SER A 148 -24.80 -23.85 -7.39
N LYS A 149 -25.25 -22.82 -6.65
CA LYS A 149 -25.56 -21.48 -7.18
C LYS A 149 -24.35 -20.58 -7.34
N PHE A 150 -23.20 -20.93 -6.77
CA PHE A 150 -21.98 -20.14 -6.97
C PHE A 150 -21.48 -20.22 -8.41
N ARG A 151 -21.05 -19.08 -8.95
CA ARG A 151 -20.20 -19.02 -10.15
C ARG A 151 -19.04 -18.08 -9.93
N CYS A 152 -17.98 -18.28 -10.70
CA CYS A 152 -16.83 -17.38 -10.72
C CYS A 152 -16.47 -17.00 -12.15
N HIS A 153 -16.08 -15.76 -12.37
CA HIS A 153 -15.42 -15.30 -13.59
C HIS A 153 -14.07 -14.70 -13.20
N LEU A 154 -13.01 -15.12 -13.89
CA LEU A 154 -11.70 -14.52 -13.72
C LEU A 154 -11.48 -13.46 -14.80
N HIS A 155 -10.94 -12.32 -14.41
CA HIS A 155 -10.38 -11.33 -15.31
C HIS A 155 -8.87 -11.32 -15.09
N VAL A 156 -8.11 -11.75 -16.10
CA VAL A 156 -6.68 -12.04 -15.99
C VAL A 156 -5.89 -11.26 -17.03
N ARG A 157 -4.60 -11.10 -16.79
CA ARG A 157 -3.67 -10.49 -17.74
C ARG A 157 -3.22 -11.52 -18.77
N ALA A 158 -2.73 -11.03 -19.92
CA ALA A 158 -2.41 -11.84 -21.09
C ALA A 158 -1.27 -12.85 -20.87
N ASP A 159 -0.37 -12.57 -19.95
CA ASP A 159 0.78 -13.41 -19.61
C ASP A 159 0.48 -14.48 -18.53
N GLN A 160 -0.75 -14.50 -17.99
CA GLN A 160 -1.10 -15.38 -16.89
C GLN A 160 -1.68 -16.73 -17.36
N ASN A 161 -1.31 -17.81 -16.65
CA ASN A 161 -1.85 -19.14 -16.90
C ASN A 161 -3.25 -19.31 -16.27
N ILE A 162 -4.26 -19.48 -17.12
CA ILE A 162 -5.67 -19.55 -16.71
C ILE A 162 -5.95 -20.76 -15.80
N GLU A 163 -5.44 -21.94 -16.14
CA GLU A 163 -5.70 -23.18 -15.37
C GLU A 163 -5.15 -23.09 -13.95
N THR A 164 -3.94 -22.53 -13.81
CA THR A 164 -3.29 -22.29 -12.52
C THR A 164 -4.10 -21.32 -11.68
N LEU A 165 -4.63 -20.25 -12.29
CA LEU A 165 -5.47 -19.27 -11.59
C LEU A 165 -6.82 -19.86 -11.17
N ILE A 166 -7.47 -20.66 -12.02
CA ILE A 166 -8.70 -21.38 -11.65
C ILE A 166 -8.43 -22.29 -10.45
N LYS A 167 -7.34 -23.07 -10.47
CA LYS A 167 -6.97 -23.95 -9.34
C LYS A 167 -6.72 -23.15 -8.05
N TYR A 168 -6.01 -22.03 -8.16
CA TYR A 168 -5.75 -21.12 -7.04
C TYR A 168 -7.04 -20.59 -6.42
N TRP A 169 -7.92 -19.99 -7.23
CA TRP A 169 -9.17 -19.40 -6.76
C TRP A 169 -10.16 -20.45 -6.27
N SER A 170 -10.26 -21.59 -6.95
CA SER A 170 -11.07 -22.72 -6.51
C SER A 170 -10.68 -23.19 -5.11
N THR A 171 -9.38 -23.34 -4.86
CA THR A 171 -8.84 -23.74 -3.55
C THR A 171 -9.11 -22.67 -2.49
N THR A 172 -8.85 -21.41 -2.84
CA THR A 172 -8.98 -20.26 -1.92
C THR A 172 -10.42 -20.06 -1.46
N LEU A 173 -11.38 -20.16 -2.39
CA LEU A 173 -12.79 -19.90 -2.15
C LEU A 173 -13.57 -21.16 -1.75
N LYS A 174 -12.96 -22.35 -1.92
CA LYS A 174 -13.63 -23.65 -1.82
C LYS A 174 -14.86 -23.71 -2.74
N ILE A 175 -14.69 -23.32 -4.00
CA ILE A 175 -15.72 -23.40 -5.07
C ILE A 175 -15.18 -24.33 -6.15
N LYS A 176 -16.00 -25.25 -6.67
CA LYS A 176 -15.51 -26.29 -7.60
C LYS A 176 -15.02 -25.66 -8.91
N PRO A 177 -13.94 -26.14 -9.54
CA PRO A 177 -13.43 -25.60 -10.81
C PRO A 177 -14.49 -25.53 -11.91
N LYS A 178 -15.42 -26.49 -11.96
CA LYS A 178 -16.55 -26.50 -12.91
C LYS A 178 -17.53 -25.32 -12.80
N GLN A 179 -17.46 -24.56 -11.70
CA GLN A 179 -18.27 -23.36 -11.48
C GLN A 179 -17.55 -22.08 -11.94
N PHE A 180 -16.33 -22.19 -12.46
CA PHE A 180 -15.62 -21.10 -13.11
C PHE A 180 -16.02 -21.05 -14.59
N HIS A 181 -16.62 -19.93 -14.99
CA HIS A 181 -16.97 -19.67 -16.37
C HIS A 181 -15.76 -19.20 -17.19
N LYS A 182 -15.98 -18.95 -18.48
CA LYS A 182 -14.95 -18.49 -19.41
C LYS A 182 -14.22 -17.27 -18.84
N THR A 183 -12.93 -17.46 -18.60
CA THR A 183 -12.00 -16.42 -18.13
C THR A 183 -11.85 -15.34 -19.19
N GLN A 184 -11.86 -14.09 -18.76
CA GLN A 184 -11.68 -12.92 -19.60
C GLN A 184 -10.22 -12.48 -19.54
N ILE A 185 -9.59 -12.35 -20.70
CA ILE A 185 -8.20 -11.90 -20.81
C ILE A 185 -8.20 -10.41 -21.17
N ASP A 186 -7.51 -9.58 -20.38
CA ASP A 186 -7.30 -8.18 -20.70
C ASP A 186 -6.25 -8.05 -21.82
N LYS A 187 -6.73 -7.92 -23.06
CA LYS A 187 -5.88 -7.80 -24.26
C LYS A 187 -4.95 -6.59 -24.23
N ARG A 188 -5.22 -5.56 -23.41
CA ARG A 188 -4.35 -4.38 -23.28
C ARG A 188 -3.01 -4.70 -22.60
N THR A 189 -2.89 -5.88 -22.01
CA THR A 189 -1.73 -6.28 -21.19
C THR A 189 -0.73 -7.15 -21.94
N VAL A 190 -0.95 -7.40 -23.23
CA VAL A 190 -0.02 -8.13 -24.09
C VAL A 190 1.34 -7.43 -24.10
N GLY A 191 2.41 -8.20 -23.86
CA GLY A 191 3.79 -7.69 -23.79
C GLY A 191 4.17 -7.02 -22.47
N THR A 192 3.30 -7.00 -21.47
CA THR A 192 3.60 -6.42 -20.14
C THR A 192 3.50 -7.47 -19.04
N ALA A 193 4.63 -7.74 -18.38
CA ALA A 193 4.71 -8.69 -17.29
C ALA A 193 3.80 -8.32 -16.11
N SER A 194 3.09 -9.33 -15.62
CA SER A 194 2.32 -9.27 -14.38
C SER A 194 3.23 -9.33 -13.15
N TRP A 195 2.79 -8.69 -12.07
CA TRP A 195 3.44 -8.86 -10.76
C TRP A 195 3.35 -10.30 -10.29
N GLU A 196 4.41 -10.81 -9.68
CA GLU A 196 4.54 -12.22 -9.26
C GLU A 196 3.39 -12.69 -8.35
N HIS A 197 2.85 -11.80 -7.50
CA HIS A 197 1.78 -12.12 -6.56
C HIS A 197 0.38 -11.77 -7.07
N TYR A 198 0.25 -11.18 -8.25
CA TYR A 198 -1.04 -10.85 -8.82
C TYR A 198 -1.74 -12.11 -9.34
N ARG A 199 -3.02 -12.30 -9.00
CA ARG A 199 -3.81 -13.51 -9.33
C ARG A 199 -5.03 -13.21 -10.20
N GLY A 200 -5.05 -12.05 -10.86
CA GLY A 200 -6.23 -11.57 -11.57
C GLY A 200 -7.30 -11.06 -10.60
N VAL A 201 -8.41 -10.56 -11.17
CA VAL A 201 -9.63 -10.24 -10.43
C VAL A 201 -10.56 -11.45 -10.48
N CYS A 202 -11.09 -11.85 -9.32
CA CYS A 202 -12.11 -12.89 -9.24
C CYS A 202 -13.46 -12.23 -8.99
N ALA A 203 -14.36 -12.32 -9.97
CA ALA A 203 -15.76 -11.96 -9.81
C ALA A 203 -16.55 -13.19 -9.33
N ILE A 204 -17.14 -13.08 -8.15
CA ILE A 204 -17.87 -14.14 -7.47
C ILE A 204 -19.35 -13.82 -7.55
N TYR A 205 -20.14 -14.77 -8.02
CA TYR A 205 -21.57 -14.67 -8.23
C TYR A 205 -22.28 -15.70 -7.35
N TYR A 206 -23.39 -15.28 -6.75
CA TYR A 206 -24.34 -16.18 -6.11
C TYR A 206 -25.76 -15.84 -6.58
N TYR A 207 -26.36 -16.75 -7.36
CA TYR A 207 -27.64 -16.50 -8.03
C TYR A 207 -28.84 -16.62 -7.09
N ASP A 208 -29.05 -15.57 -6.31
CA ASP A 208 -30.21 -15.44 -5.43
C ASP A 208 -30.59 -13.97 -5.23
N ALA A 209 -31.68 -13.54 -5.89
CA ALA A 209 -32.17 -12.18 -5.82
C ALA A 209 -32.69 -11.80 -4.42
N LYS A 210 -33.22 -12.77 -3.67
CA LYS A 210 -33.77 -12.53 -2.33
C LYS A 210 -32.64 -12.18 -1.37
N ILE A 211 -31.56 -12.97 -1.38
CA ILE A 211 -30.38 -12.69 -0.55
C ILE A 211 -29.78 -11.33 -0.91
N GLN A 212 -29.64 -11.02 -2.21
CA GLN A 212 -29.08 -9.73 -2.62
C GLN A 212 -29.92 -8.54 -2.12
N LYS A 213 -31.25 -8.60 -2.27
CA LYS A 213 -32.16 -7.56 -1.77
C LYS A 213 -32.03 -7.41 -0.26
N GLU A 214 -31.97 -8.51 0.47
CA GLU A 214 -31.80 -8.48 1.93
C GLU A 214 -30.46 -7.82 2.34
N ILE A 215 -29.36 -8.17 1.68
CA ILE A 215 -28.04 -7.55 1.94
C ILE A 215 -28.09 -6.04 1.69
N LEU A 216 -28.67 -5.61 0.57
CA LEU A 216 -28.79 -4.19 0.23
C LEU A 216 -29.72 -3.43 1.19
N SER A 217 -30.88 -3.99 1.52
CA SER A 217 -31.81 -3.41 2.48
C SER A 217 -31.18 -3.27 3.86
N LEU A 218 -30.48 -4.30 4.34
CA LEU A 218 -29.78 -4.23 5.62
C LEU A 218 -28.73 -3.12 5.62
N GLY A 219 -27.95 -3.01 4.54
CA GLY A 219 -26.97 -1.93 4.40
C GLY A 219 -27.60 -0.55 4.42
N ARG A 220 -28.71 -0.35 3.69
CA ARG A 220 -29.43 0.94 3.65
C ARG A 220 -30.03 1.32 5.00
N VAL A 221 -30.77 0.42 5.64
CA VAL A 221 -31.37 0.67 6.96
C VAL A 221 -30.29 0.97 8.00
N SER A 222 -29.14 0.28 7.94
CA SER A 222 -28.02 0.57 8.85
C SER A 222 -27.44 1.97 8.65
N LEU A 223 -27.37 2.46 7.40
CA LEU A 223 -26.92 3.82 7.10
C LEU A 223 -27.94 4.86 7.57
N GLU A 224 -29.23 4.63 7.32
CA GLU A 224 -30.32 5.50 7.78
C GLU A 224 -30.26 5.66 9.31
N SER A 225 -30.16 4.55 10.06
CA SER A 225 -30.05 4.61 11.53
C SER A 225 -28.82 5.38 12.01
N LEU A 226 -27.68 5.30 11.31
CA LEU A 226 -26.48 6.06 11.68
C LEU A 226 -26.63 7.55 11.39
N LEU A 227 -27.30 7.92 10.30
CA LEU A 227 -27.49 9.31 9.89
C LEU A 227 -28.59 10.01 10.71
N ASP A 228 -29.58 9.26 11.18
CA ASP A 228 -30.63 9.78 12.06
C ASP A 228 -30.11 10.10 13.48
N GLU A 229 -29.06 9.42 13.94
CA GLU A 229 -28.40 9.72 15.22
C GLU A 229 -27.56 11.02 15.19
N ASP A 230 -27.26 11.55 14.01
CA ASP A 230 -26.49 12.79 13.79
C ASP A 230 -27.37 14.06 13.64
N ASN A 231 -28.71 13.93 13.68
CA ASN A 231 -29.70 15.02 13.62
C ASN A 231 -30.40 15.24 14.97
#